data_AF-A0AAW9EZQ6-F1
#
_entry.id   AF-A0AAW9EZQ6-F1
#
_cell.length_a   1.000
_cell.length_b   1.000
_cell.length_c   1.000
_cell.angle_alpha   90.00
_cell.angle_beta   90.00
_cell.angle_gamma   90.00
#
_symmetry.space_group_name_H-M   'P 1'
#
loop_
_entity.id
_entity.type
_entity.pdbx_description
1 polymer ?
#
loop_
_entity_poly.entity_id
_entity_poly.type
_entity_poly.pdbx_seq_one_letter_code
_entity_poly.pdbx_strand_id
1 'polypeptide(L)'
;MTDPGLSEKSDKEKQWKEERELVNRFFEVVRYQTTGFWDVHRCRAFWSTELPKVPPELLAPVLTELLTMGVASAFSDGEEKALKTMRKVFK
;
A
#
# COMPACT_ATOMS: atom_id res chain seq x y z
N MET A 1 8.13 3.85 38.80
CA MET A 1 7.12 4.66 38.08
C MET A 1 7.65 4.89 36.69
N THR A 2 7.09 4.23 35.68
CA THR A 2 7.48 4.39 34.27
C THR A 2 6.77 5.62 33.71
N ASP A 3 7.51 6.50 33.06
CA ASP A 3 7.04 7.80 32.56
C ASP A 3 5.93 7.61 31.51
N PRO A 4 4.70 8.14 31.72
CA PRO A 4 3.56 7.95 30.82
C PRO A 4 3.84 8.40 29.38
N GLY A 5 4.68 9.42 29.20
CA GLY A 5 5.02 9.99 27.90
C GLY A 5 5.97 9.16 27.03
N LEU A 6 6.65 8.14 27.59
CA LEU A 6 7.51 7.23 26.82
C LEU A 6 6.70 6.08 26.18
N SER A 7 5.65 5.62 26.86
CA SER A 7 4.71 4.61 26.34
C SER A 7 3.95 5.13 25.12
N GLU A 8 3.35 6.33 25.23
CA GLU A 8 2.54 6.92 24.14
C GLU A 8 3.33 7.19 22.86
N LYS A 9 4.62 7.52 22.96
CA LYS A 9 5.50 7.70 21.79
C LYS A 9 5.81 6.37 21.12
N SER A 10 6.08 5.33 21.90
CA SER A 10 6.33 3.97 21.41
C SER A 10 5.09 3.38 20.71
N ASP A 11 3.90 3.62 21.25
CA ASP A 11 2.65 3.10 20.70
C ASP A 11 2.28 3.79 19.38
N LYS A 12 2.51 5.11 19.26
CA LYS A 12 2.32 5.86 18.01
C LYS A 12 3.31 5.46 16.93
N GLU A 13 4.57 5.21 17.28
CA GLU A 13 5.59 4.79 16.32
C GLU A 13 5.31 3.38 15.77
N LYS A 14 4.80 2.49 16.62
CA LYS A 14 4.34 1.16 16.22
C LYS A 14 3.13 1.24 15.29
N GLN A 15 2.12 2.05 15.64
CA GLN A 15 0.94 2.26 14.81
C GLN A 15 1.30 2.83 13.43
N TRP A 16 2.18 3.83 13.38
CA TRP A 16 2.66 4.42 12.12
C TRP A 16 3.33 3.38 11.21
N LYS A 17 4.13 2.48 11.80
CA LYS A 17 4.80 1.41 11.05
C LYS A 17 3.78 0.43 10.46
N GLU A 18 2.80 0.02 11.25
CA GLU A 18 1.72 -0.87 10.81
C GLU A 18 0.85 -0.23 9.71
N GLU A 19 0.51 1.06 9.85
CA GLU A 19 -0.17 1.84 8.80
C GLU A 19 0.63 1.84 7.50
N ARG A 20 1.93 2.13 7.57
CA ARG A 20 2.79 2.21 6.38
C ARG A 20 2.95 0.86 5.68
N GLU A 21 3.06 -0.22 6.44
CA GLU A 21 3.10 -1.58 5.89
C GLU A 21 1.78 -1.94 5.17
N LEU A 22 0.63 -1.60 5.76
CA LEU A 22 -0.69 -1.78 5.14
C LEU A 22 -0.84 -0.97 3.85
N VAL A 23 -0.46 0.31 3.87
CA VAL A 23 -0.47 1.19 2.69
C VAL A 23 0.37 0.60 1.56
N ASN A 24 1.61 0.21 1.84
CA ASN A 24 2.50 -0.35 0.82
C ASN A 24 1.92 -1.63 0.19
N ARG A 25 1.36 -2.52 1.01
CA ARG A 25 0.77 -3.77 0.54
C ARG A 25 -0.47 -3.55 -0.32
N PHE A 26 -1.34 -2.64 0.09
CA PHE A 26 -2.55 -2.30 -0.68
C PHE A 26 -2.23 -1.53 -1.96
N PHE A 27 -1.23 -0.66 -1.92
CA PHE A 27 -0.77 0.07 -3.10
C PHE A 27 -0.20 -0.88 -4.16
N GLU A 28 0.51 -1.92 -3.75
CA GLU A 28 0.99 -2.94 -4.67
C GLU A 28 -0.14 -3.67 -5.41
N VAL A 29 -1.24 -3.98 -4.74
CA VAL A 29 -2.42 -4.60 -5.38
C VAL A 29 -3.12 -3.63 -6.32
N VAL A 30 -3.23 -2.35 -5.94
CA VAL A 30 -3.72 -1.31 -6.86
C VAL A 30 -2.84 -1.24 -8.11
N ARG A 31 -1.51 -1.26 -7.96
CA ARG A 31 -0.57 -1.30 -9.08
C ARG A 31 -0.75 -2.55 -9.95
N TYR A 32 -0.96 -3.73 -9.36
CA TYR A 32 -1.21 -4.95 -10.13
C TYR A 32 -2.53 -4.91 -10.89
N GLN A 33 -3.55 -4.27 -10.32
CA GLN A 33 -4.81 -4.02 -10.99
C GLN A 33 -4.66 -3.05 -12.17
N THR A 34 -3.93 -1.93 -12.00
CA THR A 34 -3.75 -0.93 -13.08
C THR A 34 -2.84 -1.42 -14.20
N THR A 35 -1.81 -2.20 -13.88
CA THR A 35 -0.88 -2.77 -14.87
C THR A 35 -1.40 -4.04 -15.54
N GLY A 36 -2.52 -4.60 -15.08
CA GLY A 36 -3.09 -5.84 -15.58
C GLY A 36 -2.29 -7.10 -15.18
N PHE A 37 -1.34 -6.98 -14.24
CA PHE A 37 -0.59 -8.13 -13.73
C PHE A 37 -1.51 -9.11 -13.00
N TRP A 38 -2.51 -8.60 -12.29
CA TRP A 38 -3.60 -9.39 -11.72
C TRP A 38 -4.91 -9.07 -12.42
N ASP A 39 -5.67 -10.12 -12.73
CA ASP A 39 -7.04 -9.98 -13.20
C ASP A 39 -7.97 -9.48 -12.09
N VAL A 40 -9.16 -9.04 -12.49
CA VAL A 40 -10.17 -8.48 -11.57
C VAL A 40 -10.61 -9.48 -10.50
N HIS A 41 -10.57 -10.79 -10.77
CA HIS A 41 -10.96 -11.83 -9.81
C HIS A 41 -9.90 -11.99 -8.71
N ARG A 42 -8.62 -12.01 -9.07
CA ARG A 42 -7.50 -12.05 -8.11
C ARG A 42 -7.47 -10.82 -7.22
N CYS A 43 -7.65 -9.64 -7.80
CA CYS A 43 -7.74 -8.40 -7.02
C CYS A 43 -8.94 -8.44 -6.07
N ARG A 44 -10.13 -8.84 -6.54
CA ARG A 44 -11.32 -8.95 -5.68
C ARG A 44 -11.12 -9.94 -4.54
N ALA A 45 -10.53 -11.12 -4.82
CA ALA A 45 -10.25 -12.13 -3.80
C ALA A 45 -9.27 -11.65 -2.73
N PHE A 46 -8.25 -10.87 -3.12
CA PHE A 46 -7.36 -10.21 -2.17
C PHE A 46 -8.13 -9.25 -1.27
N TRP A 47 -8.89 -8.32 -1.85
CA TRP A 47 -9.61 -7.30 -1.08
C TRP A 47 -10.63 -7.90 -0.12
N SER A 48 -11.40 -8.91 -0.55
CA SER A 48 -12.39 -9.56 0.31
C SER A 48 -11.76 -10.32 1.47
N THR A 49 -10.51 -10.75 1.33
CA THR A 49 -9.80 -11.51 2.37
C THR A 49 -9.04 -10.59 3.33
N GLU A 50 -8.48 -9.50 2.84
CA GLU A 50 -7.59 -8.63 3.62
C GLU A 50 -8.31 -7.46 4.28
N LEU A 51 -9.31 -6.85 3.65
CA LEU A 51 -10.04 -5.72 4.26
C LEU A 51 -10.66 -6.05 5.62
N PRO A 52 -11.27 -7.22 5.84
CA PRO A 52 -11.85 -7.57 7.15
C PRO A 52 -10.81 -7.75 8.27
N LYS A 53 -9.52 -7.90 7.92
CA LYS A 53 -8.42 -8.08 8.89
C LYS A 53 -7.80 -6.74 9.31
N VAL A 54 -8.13 -5.65 8.63
CA VAL A 54 -7.60 -4.32 8.93
C VAL A 54 -8.34 -3.77 10.16
N PRO A 55 -7.61 -3.32 11.20
CA PRO A 55 -8.23 -2.65 12.32
C PRO A 55 -8.99 -1.39 11.87
N PRO A 56 -10.23 -1.15 12.32
CA PRO A 56 -11.04 -0.01 11.89
C PRO A 56 -10.35 1.35 12.00
N GLU A 57 -9.53 1.52 13.04
CA GLU A 57 -8.71 2.71 13.31
C GLU A 57 -7.65 2.97 12.23
N LEU A 58 -7.15 1.91 11.56
CA LEU A 58 -6.17 2.01 10.49
C LEU A 58 -6.81 2.14 9.11
N LEU A 59 -8.09 1.76 8.96
CA LEU A 59 -8.74 1.72 7.66
C LEU A 59 -8.87 3.12 7.02
N ALA A 60 -9.33 4.12 7.77
CA ALA A 60 -9.48 5.48 7.28
C ALA A 60 -8.14 6.13 6.85
N PRO A 61 -7.06 6.11 7.68
CA PRO A 61 -5.78 6.68 7.26
C PRO A 61 -5.17 5.92 6.08
N VAL A 62 -5.21 4.58 6.07
CA VAL A 62 -4.69 3.75 4.97
C VAL A 62 -5.42 4.04 3.66
N LEU A 63 -6.76 4.10 3.66
CA LEU A 63 -7.54 4.42 2.45
C LEU A 63 -7.30 5.85 1.97
N THR A 64 -7.22 6.81 2.89
CA THR A 64 -6.91 8.20 2.56
C THR A 64 -5.55 8.27 1.87
N GLU A 65 -4.54 7.62 2.43
CA GLU A 65 -3.19 7.62 1.87
C GLU A 65 -3.14 6.91 0.51
N LEU A 66 -3.84 5.79 0.32
CA LEU A 66 -3.97 5.12 -0.97
C LEU A 66 -4.61 6.01 -2.06
N LEU A 67 -5.66 6.74 -1.70
CA LEU A 67 -6.32 7.69 -2.61
C LEU A 67 -5.42 8.89 -2.93
N THR A 68 -4.59 9.32 -1.97
CA THR A 68 -3.72 10.50 -2.09
C THR A 68 -2.42 10.18 -2.84
N MET A 69 -1.79 9.04 -2.56
CA MET A 69 -0.64 8.52 -3.34
C MET A 69 -1.10 8.19 -4.76
N GLY A 70 -2.34 7.74 -4.90
CA GLY A 70 -3.10 7.84 -6.13
C GLY A 70 -2.70 6.86 -7.23
N VAL A 71 -3.62 6.73 -8.18
CA VAL A 71 -3.45 6.01 -9.45
C VAL A 71 -2.31 6.63 -10.28
N ALA A 72 -2.09 7.94 -10.19
CA ALA A 72 -1.06 8.66 -10.94
C ALA A 72 0.38 8.25 -10.59
N SER A 73 0.70 8.03 -9.31
CA SER A 73 2.01 7.50 -8.90
C SER A 73 2.20 6.07 -9.40
N ALA A 74 1.17 5.22 -9.27
CA ALA A 74 1.21 3.84 -9.72
C ALA A 74 1.39 3.71 -11.25
N PHE A 75 0.78 4.61 -12.04
CA PHE A 75 0.98 4.69 -13.49
C PHE A 75 2.40 5.17 -13.85
N SER A 76 2.88 6.26 -13.23
CA SER A 76 4.21 6.81 -13.51
C SER A 76 5.33 5.81 -13.17
N ASP A 77 5.25 5.14 -12.02
CA ASP A 77 6.24 4.13 -11.62
C ASP A 77 6.15 2.85 -12.47
N GLY A 78 4.93 2.47 -12.87
CA GLY A 78 4.69 1.35 -13.78
C GLY A 78 5.29 1.59 -15.17
N GLU A 79 5.08 2.77 -15.73
CA GLU A 79 5.64 3.21 -17.00
C GLU A 79 7.17 3.29 -16.95
N GLU A 80 7.73 3.86 -15.87
CA GLU A 80 9.18 3.94 -15.72
C GLU A 80 9.83 2.55 -15.57
N LYS A 81 9.21 1.61 -14.85
CA LYS A 81 9.67 0.21 -14.77
C LYS A 81 9.58 -0.52 -16.11
N ALA A 82 8.50 -0.32 -16.86
CA ALA A 82 8.35 -0.90 -18.19
C ALA A 82 9.43 -0.37 -19.15
N LEU A 83 9.68 0.95 -19.14
CA LEU A 83 10.74 1.60 -19.92
C LEU A 83 12.13 1.11 -19.54
N LYS A 84 12.43 0.95 -18.24
CA LYS A 84 13.71 0.37 -17.77
C LYS A 84 13.90 -1.06 -18.25
N THR A 85 12.84 -1.86 -18.27
CA THR A 85 12.88 -3.26 -18.74
C THR A 85 13.12 -3.30 -20.25
N MET A 86 12.39 -2.51 -21.03
CA MET A 86 12.61 -2.40 -22.48
C MET A 86 14.04 -1.97 -22.82
N ARG A 87 14.58 -0.95 -22.13
CA ARG A 87 15.97 -0.50 -22.34
C ARG A 87 17.03 -1.56 -22.02
N LYS A 88 16.74 -2.52 -21.13
CA LYS A 88 17.63 -3.64 -20.83
C LYS A 88 17.56 -4.76 -21.87
N VAL A 89 16.39 -4.97 -22.49
CA VAL A 89 16.16 -6.02 -23.48
C VAL A 89 16.67 -5.62 -24.87
N PHE A 90 16.60 -4.32 -25.19
CA PHE A 90 17.05 -3.77 -26.48
C PHE A 90 18.47 -3.19 -26.47
N LYS A 91 19.29 -3.57 -25.48
CA LYS A 91 20.75 -3.36 -25.45
C LYS A 91 21.45 -4.70 -25.58
#